data_AF-A0A6P7Y5V6-F1
#
_entry.id   AF-A0A6P7Y5V6-F1
#
_cell.length_a   1.000
_cell.length_b   1.000
_cell.length_c   1.000
_cell.angle_alpha   90.00
_cell.angle_beta   90.00
_cell.angle_gamma   90.00
#
_symmetry.space_group_name_H-M   'P 1'
#
loop_
_entity.id
_entity.type
_entity.pdbx_description
1 polymer ?
#
loop_
_entity_poly.entity_id
_entity_poly.type
_entity_poly.pdbx_seq_one_letter_code
_entity_poly.pdbx_strand_id
1 'polypeptide(L)'
;MALETSRKQKGTSPSDIVGGCSPANLYLVQLLEVKKSISLEEPSEVRIKMVFQILDRLVPELGVYSELVKLIAEEIYAAVYSPRFTGNSAICSQPSEEVTRIPYFTLLTRIQDERNEAAEKAISELQHARKILSEREDEIRQQKRDTEELQKECQALRSTVAALEENVKEKREELRRLQKDRQTQEKKLVEQISSYKASIQDLQLLLQASQKQIDSLKPYKKVSDDLREAFQTPVEKQNVNNLSPIPVKISAKRRTLIGSKQAQAISFLETTEHLYQQLLQVQNQAMDDFDVYVFSRVKSQLSGDEKLDQHALEKELKEKTAAFHWAMGEICTELSLLQQKKQGLKQQLMAMRARAKKELQPRSHDPMQVSGPGVTSGSSEDADLPPQGGE
;
A
#
# COMPACT_ATOMS: atom_id res chain seq x y z
N MET A 1 -14.17 33.85 66.24
CA MET A 1 -14.99 34.25 67.40
C MET A 1 -15.56 32.99 68.03
N ALA A 2 -15.82 33.00 69.36
CA ALA A 2 -15.86 31.81 70.23
C ALA A 2 -14.47 31.11 70.29
N LEU A 3 -13.70 31.02 71.38
CA LEU A 3 -13.96 31.20 72.81
C LEU A 3 -15.06 30.28 73.37
N GLU A 4 -14.67 29.16 74.00
CA GLU A 4 -15.03 28.86 75.39
C GLU A 4 -14.29 27.65 76.01
N THR A 5 -13.55 27.95 77.09
CA THR A 5 -13.40 27.15 78.32
C THR A 5 -12.58 25.85 78.35
N SER A 6 -11.26 25.99 78.58
CA SER A 6 -10.40 24.93 79.10
C SER A 6 -10.83 24.49 80.52
N ARG A 7 -11.51 23.35 80.61
CA ARG A 7 -11.92 22.73 81.87
C ARG A 7 -10.67 22.20 82.61
N LYS A 8 -10.38 22.71 83.80
CA LYS A 8 -9.23 22.31 84.63
C LYS A 8 -9.18 20.78 84.81
N GLN A 9 -8.23 20.12 84.16
CA GLN A 9 -7.81 18.77 84.58
C GLN A 9 -7.13 18.90 85.95
N LYS A 10 -7.81 18.40 86.98
CA LYS A 10 -7.24 18.27 88.32
C LYS A 10 -6.27 17.09 88.28
N GLY A 11 -4.98 17.39 88.11
CA GLY A 11 -3.94 16.36 88.11
C GLY A 11 -3.87 15.66 89.46
N THR A 12 -4.46 14.48 89.56
CA THR A 12 -4.18 13.53 90.65
C THR A 12 -2.84 12.86 90.36
N SER A 13 -1.83 13.30 91.09
CA SER A 13 -0.49 12.72 91.13
C SER A 13 -0.53 11.21 91.45
N PRO A 14 0.27 10.36 90.78
CA PRO A 14 0.30 8.93 91.02
C PRO A 14 1.18 8.53 92.24
N SER A 15 1.52 9.48 93.11
CA SER A 15 2.63 9.36 94.07
C SER A 15 2.21 8.87 95.47
N ASP A 16 0.92 8.90 95.80
CA ASP A 16 0.43 8.66 97.17
C ASP A 16 -0.07 7.22 97.40
N ILE A 17 0.67 6.23 96.87
CA ILE A 17 0.49 4.80 97.17
C ILE A 17 1.76 4.24 97.84
N VAL A 18 2.22 4.91 98.89
CA VAL A 18 3.22 4.37 99.83
C VAL A 18 2.51 4.05 101.15
N GLY A 19 1.76 2.96 101.13
CA GLY A 19 0.90 2.51 102.22
C GLY A 19 0.84 0.98 102.30
N GLY A 20 1.93 0.36 102.75
CA GLY A 20 2.02 -1.07 103.08
C GLY A 20 2.20 -2.00 101.88
N CYS A 21 2.91 -3.11 102.13
CA CYS A 21 3.13 -4.23 101.21
C CYS A 21 1.86 -5.09 101.03
N SER A 22 0.73 -4.45 100.67
CA SER A 22 -0.53 -5.15 100.40
C SER A 22 -0.50 -5.80 99.01
N PRO A 23 -0.88 -7.09 98.86
CA PRO A 23 -1.01 -7.74 97.56
C PRO A 23 -1.91 -6.98 96.56
N ALA A 24 -2.92 -6.27 97.06
CA ALA A 24 -3.82 -5.44 96.24
C ALA A 24 -3.09 -4.32 95.48
N ASN A 25 -2.05 -3.71 96.09
CA ASN A 25 -1.26 -2.66 95.43
C ASN A 25 -0.43 -3.22 94.27
N LEU A 26 0.08 -4.46 94.39
CA LEU A 26 0.83 -5.13 93.32
C LEU A 26 -0.06 -5.43 92.11
N TYR A 27 -1.27 -5.95 92.33
CA TYR A 27 -2.22 -6.21 91.25
C TYR A 27 -2.72 -4.93 90.57
N LEU A 28 -2.91 -3.85 91.35
CA LEU A 28 -3.27 -2.53 90.79
C LEU A 28 -2.17 -1.98 89.87
N VAL A 29 -0.89 -2.09 90.27
CA VAL A 29 0.25 -1.70 89.44
C VAL A 29 0.31 -2.54 88.16
N GLN A 30 0.18 -3.87 88.24
CA GLN A 30 0.16 -4.75 87.06
C GLN A 30 -0.95 -4.39 86.06
N LEU A 31 -2.17 -4.11 86.53
CA LEU A 31 -3.27 -3.69 85.65
C LEU A 31 -3.03 -2.31 85.02
N LEU A 32 -2.39 -1.38 85.74
CA LEU A 32 -2.05 -0.06 85.22
C LEU A 32 -0.88 -0.09 84.23
N GLU A 33 0.07 -1.00 84.39
CA GLU A 33 1.15 -1.25 83.42
C GLU A 33 0.59 -1.82 82.12
N VAL A 34 -0.18 -2.90 82.18
CA VAL A 34 -0.83 -3.49 81.00
C VAL A 34 -1.74 -2.48 80.27
N LYS A 35 -2.41 -1.59 81.02
CA LYS A 35 -3.23 -0.49 80.46
C LYS A 35 -2.42 0.64 79.82
N LYS A 36 -1.13 0.79 80.14
CA LYS A 36 -0.20 1.71 79.46
C LYS A 36 0.47 1.08 78.24
N SER A 37 0.71 -0.23 78.27
CA SER A 37 1.40 -0.97 77.20
C SER A 37 0.51 -1.34 76.02
N ILE A 38 -0.82 -1.43 76.22
CA ILE A 38 -1.78 -1.89 75.20
C ILE A 38 -2.79 -0.77 74.93
N SER A 39 -3.13 -0.55 73.65
CA SER A 39 -4.16 0.40 73.23
C SER A 39 -5.45 0.24 74.05
N LEU A 40 -6.04 1.38 74.42
CA LEU A 40 -7.21 1.41 75.31
C LEU A 40 -8.51 1.04 74.59
N GLU A 41 -8.53 1.13 73.26
CA GLU A 41 -9.73 0.97 72.41
C GLU A 41 -10.08 -0.49 72.12
N GLU A 42 -9.11 -1.40 72.11
CA GLU A 42 -9.35 -2.81 71.75
C GLU A 42 -9.16 -3.80 72.92
N PRO A 43 -10.05 -4.80 73.06
CA PRO A 43 -9.83 -5.91 73.97
C PRO A 43 -8.65 -6.77 73.48
N SER A 44 -7.68 -7.02 74.34
CA SER A 44 -6.54 -7.88 74.05
C SER A 44 -6.60 -9.17 74.86
N GLU A 45 -6.27 -10.29 74.23
CA GLU A 45 -6.18 -11.61 74.86
C GLU A 45 -5.25 -11.61 76.08
N VAL A 46 -4.08 -10.96 75.97
CA VAL A 46 -3.10 -10.86 77.07
C VAL A 46 -3.68 -10.08 78.25
N ARG A 47 -4.36 -8.96 77.98
CA ARG A 47 -5.00 -8.12 79.00
C ARG A 47 -6.11 -8.88 79.73
N ILE A 48 -6.92 -9.64 79.02
CA ILE A 48 -8.06 -10.36 79.61
C ILE A 48 -7.60 -11.61 80.37
N LYS A 49 -6.60 -12.35 79.87
CA LYS A 49 -5.94 -13.42 80.63
C LYS A 49 -5.36 -12.91 81.95
N MET A 50 -4.67 -11.75 81.93
CA MET A 50 -4.13 -11.12 83.14
C MET A 50 -5.23 -10.71 84.13
N VAL A 51 -6.36 -10.16 83.65
CA VAL A 51 -7.50 -9.79 84.51
C VAL A 51 -8.10 -11.00 85.22
N PHE A 52 -8.33 -12.12 84.52
CA PHE A 52 -8.81 -13.34 85.17
C PHE A 52 -7.79 -13.92 86.17
N GLN A 53 -6.50 -13.98 85.83
CA GLN A 53 -5.45 -14.43 86.76
C GLN A 53 -5.36 -13.58 88.03
N ILE A 54 -5.61 -12.26 87.94
CA ILE A 54 -5.66 -11.37 89.10
C ILE A 54 -6.96 -11.59 89.89
N LEU A 55 -8.09 -11.81 89.21
CA LEU A 55 -9.37 -12.10 89.85
C LEU A 55 -9.33 -13.40 90.65
N ASP A 56 -8.77 -14.48 90.09
CA ASP A 56 -8.57 -15.78 90.75
C ASP A 56 -7.72 -15.66 92.02
N ARG A 57 -6.75 -14.73 92.04
CA ARG A 57 -5.90 -14.44 93.21
C ARG A 57 -6.57 -13.53 94.25
N LEU A 58 -7.50 -12.68 93.84
CA LEU A 58 -8.24 -11.78 94.74
C LEU A 58 -9.45 -12.47 95.39
N VAL A 59 -10.12 -13.36 94.67
CA VAL A 59 -11.33 -14.09 95.11
C VAL A 59 -11.21 -14.72 96.51
N PRO A 60 -10.10 -15.40 96.90
CA PRO A 60 -9.95 -15.96 98.25
C PRO A 60 -9.92 -14.91 99.37
N GLU A 61 -9.36 -13.73 99.09
CA GLU A 61 -9.16 -12.63 100.06
C GLU A 61 -10.46 -11.84 100.34
N LEU A 62 -11.51 -12.04 99.56
CA LEU A 62 -12.82 -11.36 99.68
C LEU A 62 -13.74 -11.93 100.78
N GLY A 63 -13.33 -13.00 101.46
CA GLY A 63 -14.06 -13.59 102.59
C GLY A 63 -15.49 -13.98 102.23
N VAL A 64 -16.48 -13.39 102.90
CA VAL A 64 -17.92 -13.70 102.73
C VAL A 64 -18.42 -13.44 101.30
N TYR A 65 -17.80 -12.51 100.55
CA TYR A 65 -18.19 -12.21 99.17
C TYR A 65 -17.53 -13.13 98.13
N SER A 66 -16.64 -14.04 98.54
CA SER A 66 -15.87 -14.88 97.61
C SER A 66 -16.74 -15.76 96.71
N GLU A 67 -17.84 -16.35 97.21
CA GLU A 67 -18.77 -17.14 96.40
C GLU A 67 -19.52 -16.30 95.36
N LEU A 68 -19.98 -15.10 95.73
CA LEU A 68 -20.65 -14.19 94.81
C LEU A 68 -19.71 -13.72 93.69
N VAL A 69 -18.47 -13.37 94.04
CA VAL A 69 -17.48 -12.90 93.06
C VAL A 69 -17.00 -14.04 92.16
N LYS A 70 -16.91 -15.29 92.66
CA LYS A 70 -16.68 -16.49 91.81
C LYS A 70 -17.78 -16.65 90.77
N LEU A 71 -19.05 -16.59 91.17
CA LEU A 71 -20.17 -16.77 90.25
C LEU A 71 -20.21 -15.67 89.16
N ILE A 72 -19.88 -14.43 89.54
CA ILE A 72 -19.69 -13.32 88.58
C ILE A 72 -18.48 -13.56 87.68
N ALA A 73 -17.36 -14.05 88.21
CA ALA A 73 -16.15 -14.37 87.43
C ALA A 73 -16.42 -15.47 86.40
N GLU A 74 -17.14 -16.53 86.79
CA GLU A 74 -17.55 -17.65 85.93
C GLU A 74 -18.47 -17.19 84.80
N GLU A 75 -19.46 -16.33 85.10
CA GLU A 75 -20.37 -15.77 84.08
C GLU A 75 -19.62 -14.86 83.08
N ILE A 76 -18.74 -13.98 83.57
CA ILE A 76 -17.90 -13.13 82.70
C ILE A 76 -16.92 -14.00 81.89
N TYR A 77 -16.38 -15.07 82.47
CA TYR A 77 -15.52 -16.02 81.76
C TYR A 77 -16.30 -16.75 80.66
N ALA A 78 -17.54 -17.19 80.92
CA ALA A 78 -18.40 -17.81 79.91
C ALA A 78 -18.79 -16.85 78.78
N ALA A 79 -18.99 -15.56 79.08
CA ALA A 79 -19.25 -14.52 78.09
C ALA A 79 -18.05 -14.24 77.16
N VAL A 80 -16.82 -14.35 77.68
CA VAL A 80 -15.58 -14.17 76.90
C VAL A 80 -15.15 -15.46 76.17
N TYR A 81 -15.36 -16.62 76.80
CA TYR A 81 -14.88 -17.94 76.39
C TYR A 81 -16.00 -18.98 76.37
N SER A 82 -16.58 -19.25 75.20
CA SER A 82 -17.48 -20.40 75.05
C SER A 82 -16.73 -21.71 74.82
N PRO A 83 -17.02 -22.78 75.58
CA PRO A 83 -16.38 -24.09 75.38
C PRO A 83 -16.62 -24.71 74.00
N ARG A 84 -17.61 -24.24 73.22
CA ARG A 84 -17.90 -24.72 71.86
C ARG A 84 -17.14 -24.01 70.75
N PHE A 85 -16.74 -22.75 70.96
CA PHE A 85 -16.19 -21.89 69.91
C PHE A 85 -14.78 -21.36 70.23
N THR A 86 -14.41 -21.27 71.51
CA THR A 86 -13.11 -20.72 71.96
C THR A 86 -12.07 -21.79 72.32
N GLY A 87 -12.42 -23.06 72.17
CA GLY A 87 -11.48 -24.18 72.30
C GLY A 87 -10.75 -24.47 70.99
N ASN A 88 -9.46 -24.83 71.06
CA ASN A 88 -8.66 -25.20 69.88
C ASN A 88 -9.11 -26.54 69.28
N SER A 89 -10.14 -26.53 68.42
CA SER A 89 -10.59 -27.73 67.69
C SER A 89 -9.51 -28.34 66.77
N ALA A 90 -8.48 -27.57 66.43
CA ALA A 90 -7.37 -28.01 65.58
C ALA A 90 -6.33 -28.91 66.29
N ILE A 91 -6.33 -28.98 67.63
CA ILE A 91 -5.35 -29.77 68.42
C ILE A 91 -6.07 -30.95 69.09
N CYS A 92 -6.82 -31.73 68.32
CA CYS A 92 -7.57 -32.89 68.81
C CYS A 92 -6.80 -34.21 68.60
N SER A 93 -5.53 -34.24 69.03
CA SER A 93 -4.66 -35.41 68.84
C SER A 93 -3.64 -35.69 69.95
N GLN A 94 -3.53 -34.84 70.99
CA GLN A 94 -2.75 -35.16 72.20
C GLN A 94 -3.49 -34.76 73.50
N PRO A 95 -3.57 -35.64 74.51
CA PRO A 95 -4.32 -35.39 75.75
C PRO A 95 -3.40 -34.88 76.88
N SER A 96 -2.73 -33.75 76.67
CA SER A 96 -1.93 -33.09 77.69
C SER A 96 -1.72 -31.61 77.38
N GLU A 97 -1.53 -30.83 78.44
CA GLU A 97 -1.40 -29.38 78.47
C GLU A 97 -2.70 -28.57 78.28
N GLU A 98 -2.85 -27.67 79.25
CA GLU A 98 -3.83 -26.59 79.41
C GLU A 98 -4.40 -26.04 78.09
N VAL A 99 -5.66 -26.37 77.79
CA VAL A 99 -6.35 -25.91 76.57
C VAL A 99 -6.47 -24.39 76.58
N THR A 100 -5.52 -23.72 75.94
CA THR A 100 -5.46 -22.27 75.82
C THR A 100 -6.64 -21.75 75.00
N ARG A 101 -7.70 -21.32 75.68
CA ARG A 101 -8.88 -20.77 75.02
C ARG A 101 -8.60 -19.41 74.40
N ILE A 102 -9.16 -19.18 73.21
CA ILE A 102 -8.98 -17.96 72.42
C ILE A 102 -10.26 -17.12 72.54
N PRO A 103 -10.21 -15.88 73.04
CA PRO A 103 -11.41 -15.07 73.25
C PRO A 103 -12.23 -14.82 71.97
N TYR A 104 -13.54 -14.66 72.11
CA TYR A 104 -14.45 -14.43 70.98
C TYR A 104 -14.06 -13.23 70.09
N PHE A 105 -13.59 -12.12 70.67
CA PHE A 105 -13.18 -10.95 69.89
C PHE A 105 -11.95 -11.25 69.02
N THR A 106 -10.97 -12.00 69.53
CA THR A 106 -9.79 -12.44 68.75
C THR A 106 -10.20 -13.35 67.59
N LEU A 107 -11.17 -14.25 67.81
CA LEU A 107 -11.71 -15.10 66.74
C LEU A 107 -12.47 -14.27 65.68
N LEU A 108 -13.24 -13.25 66.11
CA LEU A 108 -13.93 -12.35 65.19
C LEU A 108 -12.94 -11.58 64.31
N THR A 109 -11.85 -11.04 64.88
CA THR A 109 -10.79 -10.38 64.12
C THR A 109 -10.17 -11.35 63.10
N ARG A 110 -9.77 -12.56 63.50
CA ARG A 110 -9.21 -13.56 62.56
C ARG A 110 -10.17 -13.90 61.41
N ILE A 111 -11.46 -14.09 61.70
CA ILE A 111 -12.48 -14.36 60.67
C ILE A 111 -12.66 -13.15 59.74
N GLN A 112 -12.52 -11.93 60.25
CA GLN A 112 -12.54 -10.72 59.42
C GLN A 112 -11.29 -10.63 58.55
N ASP A 113 -10.09 -10.89 59.10
CA ASP A 113 -8.83 -10.90 58.37
C ASP A 113 -8.82 -11.95 57.25
N GLU A 114 -9.22 -13.20 57.55
CA GLU A 114 -9.36 -14.29 56.55
C GLU A 114 -10.34 -13.92 55.42
N ARG A 115 -11.46 -13.27 55.76
CA ARG A 115 -12.44 -12.79 54.78
C ARG A 115 -11.92 -11.63 53.93
N ASN A 116 -11.17 -10.71 54.54
CA ASN A 116 -10.55 -9.59 53.85
C ASN A 116 -9.47 -10.10 52.88
N GLU A 117 -8.59 -11.00 53.32
CA GLU A 117 -7.56 -11.61 52.48
C GLU A 117 -8.18 -12.41 51.31
N ALA A 118 -9.26 -13.15 51.56
CA ALA A 118 -10.01 -13.85 50.51
C ALA A 118 -10.67 -12.88 49.52
N ALA A 119 -11.21 -11.75 50.00
CA ALA A 119 -11.79 -10.71 49.16
C ALA A 119 -10.73 -10.00 48.31
N GLU A 120 -9.57 -9.67 48.88
CA GLU A 120 -8.44 -9.06 48.16
C GLU A 120 -7.89 -9.98 47.07
N LYS A 121 -7.76 -11.29 47.34
CA LYS A 121 -7.41 -12.30 46.33
C LYS A 121 -8.44 -12.35 45.21
N ALA A 122 -9.73 -12.44 45.53
CA ALA A 122 -10.79 -12.46 44.53
C ALA A 122 -10.85 -11.17 43.69
N ILE A 123 -10.63 -10.00 44.31
CA ILE A 123 -10.53 -8.71 43.59
C ILE A 123 -9.33 -8.72 42.64
N SER A 124 -8.17 -9.23 43.08
CA SER A 124 -6.95 -9.30 42.27
C SER A 124 -7.10 -10.24 41.07
N GLU A 125 -7.70 -11.43 41.29
CA GLU A 125 -8.04 -12.37 40.21
C GLU A 125 -9.02 -11.77 39.21
N LEU A 126 -10.05 -11.05 39.68
CA LEU A 126 -11.05 -10.40 38.83
C LEU A 126 -10.43 -9.25 38.01
N GLN A 127 -9.53 -8.46 38.60
CA GLN A 127 -8.75 -7.45 37.88
C GLN A 127 -7.84 -8.06 36.81
N HIS A 128 -7.15 -9.16 37.13
CA HIS A 128 -6.32 -9.89 36.18
C HIS A 128 -7.15 -10.46 35.01
N ALA A 129 -8.29 -11.09 35.31
CA ALA A 129 -9.21 -11.60 34.29
C ALA A 129 -9.77 -10.49 33.40
N ARG A 130 -10.15 -9.33 33.96
CA ARG A 130 -10.57 -8.15 33.18
C ARG A 130 -9.47 -7.64 32.26
N LYS A 131 -8.22 -7.62 32.71
CA LYS A 131 -7.08 -7.20 31.90
C LYS A 131 -6.89 -8.12 30.69
N ILE A 132 -6.88 -9.44 30.92
CA ILE A 132 -6.80 -10.44 29.84
C ILE A 132 -7.97 -10.28 28.87
N LEU A 133 -9.19 -10.06 29.37
CA LEU A 133 -10.38 -9.91 28.53
C LEU A 133 -10.25 -8.66 27.62
N SER A 134 -9.79 -7.52 28.16
CA SER A 134 -9.49 -6.31 27.37
C SER A 134 -8.41 -6.56 26.31
N GLU A 135 -7.30 -7.22 26.69
CA GLU A 135 -6.21 -7.56 25.76
C GLU A 135 -6.73 -8.43 24.60
N ARG A 136 -7.59 -9.44 24.88
CA ARG A 136 -8.22 -10.27 23.84
C ARG A 136 -9.25 -9.52 23.00
N GLU A 137 -10.00 -8.56 23.56
CA GLU A 137 -10.90 -7.72 22.79
C GLU A 137 -10.16 -6.77 21.83
N ASP A 138 -9.00 -6.26 22.25
CA ASP A 138 -8.12 -5.45 21.39
C ASP A 138 -7.50 -6.31 20.28
N GLU A 139 -7.00 -7.52 20.58
CA GLU A 139 -6.53 -8.50 19.58
C GLU A 139 -7.62 -8.84 18.54
N ILE A 140 -8.84 -9.17 18.99
CA ILE A 140 -9.98 -9.47 18.10
C ILE A 140 -10.34 -8.23 17.24
N ARG A 141 -10.28 -7.02 17.81
CA ARG A 141 -10.49 -5.77 17.06
C ARG A 141 -9.38 -5.48 16.06
N GLN A 142 -8.15 -5.97 16.27
CA GLN A 142 -7.08 -5.87 15.27
C GLN A 142 -7.28 -6.92 14.17
N GLN A 143 -7.44 -8.20 14.51
CA GLN A 143 -7.65 -9.29 13.55
C GLN A 143 -8.83 -9.04 12.61
N LYS A 144 -9.92 -8.42 13.09
CA LYS A 144 -11.05 -8.01 12.24
C LYS A 144 -10.64 -6.97 11.19
N ARG A 145 -9.88 -5.94 11.57
CA ARG A 145 -9.37 -4.92 10.64
C ARG A 145 -8.43 -5.54 9.60
N ASP A 146 -7.49 -6.36 10.04
CA ASP A 146 -6.57 -7.09 9.15
C ASP A 146 -7.34 -7.97 8.15
N THR A 147 -8.42 -8.64 8.61
CA THR A 147 -9.28 -9.48 7.76
C THR A 147 -10.07 -8.64 6.74
N GLU A 148 -10.61 -7.48 7.14
CA GLU A 148 -11.32 -6.55 6.25
C GLU A 148 -10.40 -5.94 5.19
N GLU A 149 -9.15 -5.63 5.54
CA GLU A 149 -8.12 -5.16 4.61
C GLU A 149 -7.75 -6.25 3.61
N LEU A 150 -7.42 -7.45 4.09
CA LEU A 150 -7.09 -8.60 3.23
C LEU A 150 -8.25 -9.00 2.30
N GLN A 151 -9.51 -8.84 2.76
CA GLN A 151 -10.70 -9.05 1.92
C GLN A 151 -10.81 -8.00 0.80
N LYS A 152 -10.51 -6.72 1.07
CA LYS A 152 -10.47 -5.67 0.04
C LYS A 152 -9.38 -5.93 -0.99
N GLU A 153 -8.17 -6.31 -0.54
CA GLU A 153 -7.08 -6.70 -1.43
C GLU A 153 -7.44 -7.90 -2.30
N CYS A 154 -8.03 -8.94 -1.70
CA CYS A 154 -8.53 -10.11 -2.44
C CYS A 154 -9.60 -9.73 -3.48
N GLN A 155 -10.47 -8.76 -3.19
CA GLN A 155 -11.46 -8.26 -4.14
C GLN A 155 -10.83 -7.46 -5.28
N ALA A 156 -9.83 -6.62 -4.98
CA ALA A 156 -9.06 -5.88 -5.98
C ALA A 156 -8.26 -6.83 -6.89
N LEU A 157 -7.59 -7.84 -6.34
CA LEU A 157 -6.89 -8.86 -7.12
C LEU A 157 -7.84 -9.68 -8.01
N ARG A 158 -9.05 -9.99 -7.54
CA ARG A 158 -10.06 -10.65 -8.37
C ARG A 158 -10.53 -9.76 -9.53
N SER A 159 -10.69 -8.46 -9.33
CA SER A 159 -11.10 -7.54 -10.41
C SER A 159 -9.98 -7.32 -11.42
N THR A 160 -8.71 -7.25 -11.01
CA THR A 160 -7.57 -7.15 -11.94
C THR A 160 -7.37 -8.44 -12.73
N VAL A 161 -7.52 -9.61 -12.11
CA VAL A 161 -7.51 -10.90 -12.83
C VAL A 161 -8.62 -10.95 -13.88
N ALA A 162 -9.87 -10.59 -13.54
CA ALA A 162 -10.97 -10.59 -14.49
C ALA A 162 -10.71 -9.63 -15.69
N ALA A 163 -10.19 -8.42 -15.42
CA ALA A 163 -9.84 -7.46 -16.48
C ALA A 163 -8.69 -7.95 -17.37
N LEU A 164 -7.70 -8.66 -16.80
CA LEU A 164 -6.61 -9.28 -17.56
C LEU A 164 -7.10 -10.46 -18.39
N GLU A 165 -8.01 -11.29 -17.87
CA GLU A 165 -8.63 -12.40 -18.62
C GLU A 165 -9.45 -11.89 -19.81
N GLU A 166 -10.19 -10.79 -19.65
CA GLU A 166 -10.92 -10.12 -20.73
C GLU A 166 -9.96 -9.57 -21.79
N ASN A 167 -8.92 -8.83 -21.41
CA ASN A 167 -7.90 -8.32 -22.33
C ASN A 167 -7.19 -9.47 -23.10
N VAL A 168 -6.84 -10.55 -22.41
CA VAL A 168 -6.27 -11.76 -23.05
C VAL A 168 -7.25 -12.39 -24.04
N LYS A 169 -8.56 -12.39 -23.75
CA LYS A 169 -9.59 -12.86 -24.68
C LYS A 169 -9.70 -11.95 -25.90
N GLU A 170 -9.76 -10.63 -25.72
CA GLU A 170 -9.77 -9.66 -26.81
C GLU A 170 -8.54 -9.80 -27.73
N LYS A 171 -7.33 -9.90 -27.14
CA LYS A 171 -6.09 -10.08 -27.89
C LYS A 171 -6.03 -11.41 -28.65
N ARG A 172 -6.62 -12.48 -28.10
CA ARG A 172 -6.78 -13.76 -28.82
C ARG A 172 -7.76 -13.65 -29.99
N GLU A 173 -8.82 -12.84 -29.87
CA GLU A 173 -9.75 -12.59 -30.98
C GLU A 173 -9.12 -11.70 -32.07
N GLU A 174 -8.39 -10.64 -31.68
CA GLU A 174 -7.61 -9.79 -32.58
C GLU A 174 -6.57 -10.61 -33.37
N LEU A 175 -5.81 -11.47 -32.68
CA LEU A 175 -4.83 -12.36 -33.30
C LEU A 175 -5.47 -13.33 -34.31
N ARG A 176 -6.65 -13.89 -34.00
CA ARG A 176 -7.41 -14.73 -34.94
C ARG A 176 -7.87 -13.96 -36.18
N ARG A 177 -8.32 -12.70 -36.02
CA ARG A 177 -8.70 -11.82 -37.14
C ARG A 177 -7.48 -11.55 -38.04
N LEU A 178 -6.37 -11.09 -37.46
CA LEU A 178 -5.11 -10.83 -38.17
C LEU A 178 -4.56 -12.08 -38.89
N GLN A 179 -4.64 -13.25 -38.27
CA GLN A 179 -4.21 -14.51 -38.88
C GLN A 179 -5.08 -14.88 -40.09
N LYS A 180 -6.40 -14.68 -40.02
CA LYS A 180 -7.33 -14.88 -41.14
C LYS A 180 -7.04 -13.88 -42.26
N ASP A 181 -6.85 -12.61 -41.94
CA ASP A 181 -6.54 -11.57 -42.92
C ASP A 181 -5.24 -11.87 -43.66
N ARG A 182 -4.18 -12.26 -42.93
CA ARG A 182 -2.90 -12.71 -43.52
C ARG A 182 -3.10 -13.87 -44.49
N GLN A 183 -3.85 -14.91 -44.12
CA GLN A 183 -4.17 -16.03 -45.01
C GLN A 183 -4.95 -15.60 -46.27
N THR A 184 -5.85 -14.61 -46.17
CA THR A 184 -6.54 -14.09 -47.36
C THR A 184 -5.61 -13.27 -48.27
N GLN A 185 -4.67 -12.53 -47.70
CA GLN A 185 -3.66 -11.80 -48.47
C GLN A 185 -2.66 -12.74 -49.15
N GLU A 186 -2.19 -13.77 -48.44
CA GLU A 186 -1.35 -14.85 -49.00
C GLU A 186 -2.03 -15.50 -50.21
N LYS A 187 -3.31 -15.88 -50.10
CA LYS A 187 -4.10 -16.45 -51.22
C LYS A 187 -4.21 -15.50 -52.41
N LYS A 188 -4.62 -14.23 -52.18
CA LYS A 188 -4.70 -13.20 -53.23
C LYS A 188 -3.35 -12.97 -53.93
N LEU A 189 -2.24 -13.02 -53.19
CA LEU A 189 -0.91 -12.85 -53.72
C LEU A 189 -0.49 -14.06 -54.59
N VAL A 190 -0.82 -15.29 -54.17
CA VAL A 190 -0.62 -16.50 -54.99
C VAL A 190 -1.45 -16.45 -56.28
N GLU A 191 -2.73 -16.05 -56.18
CA GLU A 191 -3.61 -15.85 -57.33
C GLU A 191 -3.03 -14.82 -58.31
N GLN A 192 -2.59 -13.65 -57.82
CA GLN A 192 -1.94 -12.62 -58.63
C GLN A 192 -0.63 -13.11 -59.29
N ILE A 193 0.23 -13.81 -58.56
CA ILE A 193 1.46 -14.40 -59.14
C ILE A 193 1.09 -15.39 -60.25
N SER A 194 0.05 -16.21 -60.07
CA SER A 194 -0.39 -17.16 -61.08
C SER A 194 -0.93 -16.47 -62.34
N SER A 195 -1.70 -15.39 -62.20
CA SER A 195 -2.22 -14.64 -63.36
C SER A 195 -1.13 -13.88 -64.09
N TYR A 196 -0.20 -13.23 -63.38
CA TYR A 196 0.95 -12.58 -64.02
C TYR A 196 1.85 -13.58 -64.74
N LYS A 197 2.06 -14.79 -64.17
CA LYS A 197 2.83 -15.85 -64.83
C LYS A 197 2.16 -16.32 -66.13
N ALA A 198 0.83 -16.48 -66.14
CA ALA A 198 0.07 -16.79 -67.35
C ALA A 198 0.20 -15.67 -68.40
N SER A 199 -0.05 -14.41 -68.02
CA SER A 199 0.09 -13.26 -68.92
C SER A 199 1.50 -13.11 -69.49
N ILE A 200 2.55 -13.40 -68.72
CA ILE A 200 3.94 -13.41 -69.21
C ILE A 200 4.13 -14.52 -70.26
N GLN A 201 3.58 -15.71 -70.03
CA GLN A 201 3.65 -16.82 -70.98
C GLN A 201 2.89 -16.50 -72.28
N ASP A 202 1.70 -15.90 -72.20
CA ASP A 202 0.91 -15.47 -73.36
C ASP A 202 1.64 -14.39 -74.17
N LEU A 203 2.24 -13.40 -73.49
CA LEU A 203 3.06 -12.37 -74.13
C LEU A 203 4.32 -12.93 -74.79
N GLN A 204 4.97 -13.94 -74.18
CA GLN A 204 6.10 -14.64 -74.79
C GLN A 204 5.70 -15.40 -76.05
N LEU A 205 4.55 -16.09 -76.04
CA LEU A 205 4.00 -16.77 -77.21
C LEU A 205 3.63 -15.77 -78.32
N LEU A 206 2.98 -14.65 -77.99
CA LEU A 206 2.63 -13.60 -78.94
C LEU A 206 3.87 -12.94 -79.55
N LEU A 207 4.91 -12.70 -78.74
CA LEU A 207 6.19 -12.16 -79.21
C LEU A 207 6.90 -13.17 -80.13
N GLN A 208 6.88 -14.46 -79.80
CA GLN A 208 7.45 -15.49 -80.66
C GLN A 208 6.68 -15.64 -81.99
N ALA A 209 5.35 -15.55 -81.97
CA ALA A 209 4.51 -15.56 -83.16
C ALA A 209 4.77 -14.32 -84.04
N SER A 210 4.84 -13.13 -83.43
CA SER A 210 5.16 -11.88 -84.12
C SER A 210 6.57 -11.92 -84.72
N GLN A 211 7.54 -12.49 -84.01
CA GLN A 211 8.90 -12.67 -84.52
C GLN A 211 8.91 -13.59 -85.75
N LYS A 212 8.22 -14.74 -85.70
CA LYS A 212 8.05 -15.64 -86.86
C LYS A 212 7.38 -14.94 -88.05
N GLN A 213 6.39 -14.06 -87.80
CA GLN A 213 5.74 -13.28 -88.86
C GLN A 213 6.70 -12.21 -89.45
N ILE A 214 7.49 -11.53 -88.62
CA ILE A 214 8.54 -10.62 -89.10
C ILE A 214 9.55 -11.41 -89.95
N ASP A 215 9.97 -12.58 -89.50
CA ASP A 215 10.93 -13.43 -90.22
C ASP A 215 10.37 -13.96 -91.55
N SER A 216 9.07 -14.26 -91.63
CA SER A 216 8.42 -14.62 -92.91
C SER A 216 8.21 -13.43 -93.84
N LEU A 217 8.10 -12.20 -93.31
CA LEU A 217 7.98 -10.97 -94.09
C LEU A 217 9.34 -10.39 -94.55
N LYS A 218 10.45 -10.69 -93.86
CA LYS A 218 11.82 -10.31 -94.25
C LYS A 218 12.14 -10.56 -95.74
N PRO A 219 11.88 -11.75 -96.34
CA PRO A 219 12.16 -11.96 -97.77
C PRO A 219 11.32 -11.07 -98.69
N TYR A 220 10.03 -10.85 -98.39
CA TYR A 220 9.18 -9.94 -99.16
C TYR A 220 9.64 -8.49 -99.05
N LYS A 221 10.03 -8.05 -97.84
CA LYS A 221 10.65 -6.74 -97.64
C LYS A 221 11.93 -6.63 -98.45
N LYS A 222 12.81 -7.65 -98.42
CA LYS A 222 14.05 -7.65 -99.21
C LYS A 222 13.74 -7.48 -100.70
N VAL A 223 12.83 -8.28 -101.27
CA VAL A 223 12.42 -8.12 -102.68
C VAL A 223 11.82 -6.73 -102.95
N SER A 224 11.04 -6.16 -102.03
CA SER A 224 10.50 -4.81 -102.19
C SER A 224 11.56 -3.70 -102.08
N ASP A 225 12.61 -3.91 -101.30
CA ASP A 225 13.74 -2.97 -101.16
C ASP A 225 14.69 -3.12 -102.36
N ASP A 226 14.99 -4.36 -102.81
CA ASP A 226 15.74 -4.68 -104.03
C ASP A 226 15.04 -4.08 -105.28
N LEU A 227 13.70 -4.20 -105.38
CA LEU A 227 12.91 -3.54 -106.43
C LEU A 227 12.94 -2.02 -106.30
N ARG A 228 12.90 -1.47 -105.08
CA ARG A 228 12.97 -0.03 -104.87
C ARG A 228 14.33 0.53 -105.29
N GLU A 229 15.41 -0.21 -105.04
CA GLU A 229 16.76 0.13 -105.52
C GLU A 229 16.83 0.03 -107.06
N ALA A 230 16.26 -1.01 -107.66
CA ALA A 230 16.20 -1.16 -109.12
C ALA A 230 15.35 -0.08 -109.84
N PHE A 231 14.34 0.49 -109.18
CA PHE A 231 13.52 1.59 -109.69
C PHE A 231 13.95 2.98 -109.17
N GLN A 232 15.00 3.08 -108.35
CA GLN A 232 15.64 4.35 -108.00
C GLN A 232 16.60 4.79 -109.11
N THR A 233 16.04 5.38 -110.17
CA THR A 233 16.79 6.33 -111.01
C THR A 233 17.44 7.39 -110.11
N PRO A 234 18.64 7.90 -110.45
CA PRO A 234 19.42 8.78 -109.57
C PRO A 234 18.79 10.18 -109.48
N VAL A 235 17.75 10.31 -108.67
CA VAL A 235 17.22 11.60 -108.24
C VAL A 235 18.08 12.11 -107.08
N GLU A 236 18.54 13.34 -107.25
CA GLU A 236 19.51 14.03 -106.43
C GLU A 236 19.19 14.02 -104.93
N LYS A 237 20.26 14.06 -104.13
CA LYS A 237 20.24 14.10 -102.67
C LYS A 237 19.52 15.35 -102.14
N GLN A 238 18.19 15.32 -102.02
CA GLN A 238 17.47 16.30 -101.22
C GLN A 238 17.65 16.02 -99.73
N ASN A 239 18.64 16.71 -99.15
CA ASN A 239 18.78 16.89 -97.71
C ASN A 239 17.54 17.59 -97.16
N VAL A 240 16.62 16.85 -96.55
CA VAL A 240 15.45 17.41 -95.88
C VAL A 240 15.24 16.72 -94.52
N ASN A 241 15.20 17.54 -93.47
CA ASN A 241 14.71 17.23 -92.12
C ASN A 241 15.52 16.27 -91.23
N ASN A 242 16.74 16.67 -90.87
CA ASN A 242 17.22 16.42 -89.50
C ASN A 242 16.43 17.30 -88.51
N LEU A 243 15.27 16.81 -88.08
CA LEU A 243 14.52 17.43 -86.98
C LEU A 243 15.35 17.34 -85.69
N SER A 244 15.62 18.50 -85.10
CA SER A 244 16.33 18.61 -83.84
C SER A 244 15.51 18.02 -82.68
N PRO A 245 16.09 17.11 -81.86
CA PRO A 245 15.57 16.89 -80.53
C PRO A 245 15.94 18.11 -79.69
N ILE A 246 14.99 19.05 -79.58
CA ILE A 246 15.07 20.18 -78.66
C ILE A 246 15.38 19.62 -77.26
N PRO A 247 16.53 19.93 -76.64
CA PRO A 247 16.76 19.57 -75.25
C PRO A 247 15.86 20.46 -74.40
N VAL A 248 14.68 19.95 -74.04
CA VAL A 248 13.78 20.63 -73.12
C VAL A 248 14.52 20.80 -71.78
N LYS A 249 15.00 22.02 -71.53
CA LYS A 249 15.66 22.43 -70.28
C LYS A 249 14.63 22.48 -69.15
N ILE A 250 14.07 21.32 -68.78
CA ILE A 250 13.40 21.17 -67.50
C ILE A 250 14.48 21.33 -66.42
N SER A 251 14.21 22.20 -65.45
CA SER A 251 15.20 22.71 -64.49
C SER A 251 15.75 21.64 -63.54
N ALA A 252 16.77 20.91 -63.99
CA ALA A 252 17.47 19.88 -63.20
C ALA A 252 17.92 20.39 -61.81
N LYS A 253 18.26 21.69 -61.70
CA LYS A 253 18.63 22.36 -60.44
C LYS A 253 17.53 22.41 -59.36
N ARG A 254 16.24 22.19 -59.67
CA ARG A 254 15.17 22.11 -58.65
C ARG A 254 14.90 20.68 -58.17
N ARG A 255 14.99 19.67 -59.04
CA ARG A 255 14.77 18.26 -58.64
C ARG A 255 15.84 17.75 -57.67
N THR A 256 17.12 18.13 -57.86
CA THR A 256 18.19 17.82 -56.91
C THR A 256 17.97 18.47 -55.53
N LEU A 257 17.43 19.69 -55.48
CA LEU A 257 17.13 20.38 -54.22
C LEU A 257 15.98 19.72 -53.44
N ILE A 258 14.94 19.24 -54.13
CA ILE A 258 13.82 18.51 -53.51
C ILE A 258 14.28 17.13 -53.03
N GLY A 259 15.05 16.41 -53.84
CA GLY A 259 15.65 15.12 -53.44
C GLY A 259 16.56 15.24 -52.22
N SER A 260 17.42 16.27 -52.17
CA SER A 260 18.29 16.57 -51.04
C SER A 260 17.49 16.85 -49.75
N LYS A 261 16.47 17.71 -49.80
CA LYS A 261 15.61 18.00 -48.63
C LYS A 261 14.78 16.80 -48.18
N GLN A 262 14.33 15.96 -49.11
CA GLN A 262 13.61 14.73 -48.77
C GLN A 262 14.55 13.69 -48.12
N ALA A 263 15.77 13.53 -48.64
CA ALA A 263 16.79 12.66 -48.04
C ALA A 263 17.18 13.14 -46.63
N GLN A 264 17.34 14.45 -46.44
CA GLN A 264 17.62 15.05 -45.13
C GLN A 264 16.47 14.80 -44.13
N ALA A 265 15.21 14.92 -44.56
CA ALA A 265 14.06 14.61 -43.69
C ALA A 265 13.94 13.10 -43.36
N ILE A 266 14.36 12.21 -44.26
CA ILE A 266 14.45 10.77 -43.98
C ILE A 266 15.57 10.50 -42.96
N SER A 267 16.76 11.08 -43.14
CA SER A 267 17.87 10.95 -42.19
C SER A 267 17.53 11.53 -40.80
N PHE A 268 16.82 12.66 -40.73
CA PHE A 268 16.30 13.18 -39.45
C PHE A 268 15.22 12.29 -38.82
N LEU A 269 14.41 11.58 -39.62
CA LEU A 269 13.46 10.60 -39.11
C LEU A 269 14.20 9.39 -38.52
N GLU A 270 15.17 8.82 -39.25
CA GLU A 270 15.98 7.67 -38.84
C GLU A 270 16.79 7.96 -37.56
N THR A 271 17.43 9.13 -37.48
CA THR A 271 18.14 9.54 -36.25
C THR A 271 17.20 9.79 -35.07
N THR A 272 15.99 10.33 -35.31
CA THR A 272 14.99 10.47 -34.24
C THR A 272 14.43 9.12 -33.79
N GLU A 273 14.26 8.17 -34.72
CA GLU A 273 13.83 6.79 -34.45
C GLU A 273 14.90 6.03 -33.63
N HIS A 274 16.18 6.18 -33.98
CA HIS A 274 17.31 5.62 -33.23
C HIS A 274 17.43 6.22 -31.83
N LEU A 275 17.34 7.55 -31.68
CA LEU A 275 17.41 8.21 -30.38
C LEU A 275 16.25 7.79 -29.47
N TYR A 276 15.05 7.61 -30.03
CA TYR A 276 13.88 7.08 -29.32
C TYR A 276 14.11 5.63 -28.83
N GLN A 277 14.73 4.78 -29.65
CA GLN A 277 15.11 3.41 -29.25
C GLN A 277 16.18 3.40 -28.14
N GLN A 278 17.20 4.26 -28.23
CA GLN A 278 18.20 4.40 -27.18
C GLN A 278 17.60 4.87 -25.86
N LEU A 279 16.66 5.82 -25.90
CA LEU A 279 16.02 6.34 -24.70
C LEU A 279 15.10 5.30 -24.04
N LEU A 280 14.42 4.46 -24.83
CA LEU A 280 13.73 3.26 -24.35
C LEU A 280 14.68 2.22 -23.72
N GLN A 281 15.89 2.05 -24.27
CA GLN A 281 16.89 1.17 -23.67
C GLN A 281 17.38 1.72 -22.32
N VAL A 282 17.59 3.04 -22.20
CA VAL A 282 17.91 3.70 -20.93
C VAL A 282 16.75 3.58 -19.93
N GLN A 283 15.49 3.69 -20.39
CA GLN A 283 14.31 3.48 -19.55
C GLN A 283 14.29 2.07 -18.94
N ASN A 284 14.49 1.04 -19.78
CA ASN A 284 14.52 -0.35 -19.32
C ASN A 284 15.69 -0.59 -18.36
N GLN A 285 16.89 -0.08 -18.67
CA GLN A 285 18.04 -0.20 -17.77
C GLN A 285 17.78 0.47 -16.41
N ALA A 286 17.15 1.65 -16.39
CA ALA A 286 16.81 2.33 -15.14
C ALA A 286 15.77 1.55 -14.31
N MET A 287 14.85 0.84 -14.96
CA MET A 287 13.94 -0.10 -14.28
C MET A 287 14.68 -1.32 -13.75
N ASP A 288 15.51 -1.97 -14.56
CA ASP A 288 16.30 -3.15 -14.16
C ASP A 288 17.23 -2.83 -12.98
N ASP A 289 17.91 -1.67 -13.00
CA ASP A 289 18.78 -1.19 -11.92
C ASP A 289 18.00 -0.94 -10.61
N PHE A 290 16.78 -0.39 -10.71
CA PHE A 290 15.90 -0.15 -9.56
C PHE A 290 15.34 -1.45 -8.99
N ASP A 291 14.92 -2.39 -9.85
CA ASP A 291 14.46 -3.71 -9.43
C ASP A 291 15.60 -4.48 -8.74
N VAL A 292 16.82 -4.46 -9.28
CA VAL A 292 18.01 -5.05 -8.62
C VAL A 292 18.27 -4.42 -7.25
N TYR A 293 18.11 -3.09 -7.11
CA TYR A 293 18.21 -2.43 -5.81
C TYR A 293 17.13 -2.93 -4.83
N VAL A 294 15.86 -2.98 -5.25
CA VAL A 294 14.74 -3.46 -4.42
C VAL A 294 14.93 -4.93 -4.02
N PHE A 295 15.28 -5.81 -4.97
CA PHE A 295 15.53 -7.22 -4.70
C PHE A 295 16.72 -7.45 -3.77
N SER A 296 17.83 -6.72 -3.96
CA SER A 296 18.99 -6.85 -3.07
C SER A 296 18.65 -6.44 -1.63
N ARG A 297 17.87 -5.36 -1.46
CA ARG A 297 17.40 -4.88 -0.17
C ARG A 297 16.43 -5.85 0.54
N VAL A 298 15.43 -6.37 -0.18
CA VAL A 298 14.50 -7.38 0.38
C VAL A 298 15.27 -8.63 0.82
N LYS A 299 16.30 -9.02 0.06
CA LYS A 299 17.18 -10.14 0.42
C LYS A 299 18.01 -9.86 1.69
N SER A 300 18.59 -8.66 1.84
CA SER A 300 19.31 -8.26 3.07
C SER A 300 18.41 -8.20 4.30
N GLN A 301 17.17 -7.74 4.15
CA GLN A 301 16.20 -7.74 5.25
C GLN A 301 15.82 -9.15 5.69
N LEU A 302 15.71 -10.10 4.76
CA LEU A 302 15.41 -11.51 5.05
C LEU A 302 16.60 -12.29 5.63
N SER A 303 17.85 -11.89 5.37
CA SER A 303 19.03 -12.56 5.93
C SER A 303 19.36 -12.16 7.38
N GLY A 304 18.77 -11.07 7.88
CA GLY A 304 18.88 -10.66 9.29
C GLY A 304 20.25 -10.09 9.71
N ASP A 305 21.18 -9.89 8.76
CA ASP A 305 22.52 -9.36 9.02
C ASP A 305 22.52 -7.86 9.40
N GLU A 306 21.51 -7.10 8.93
CA GLU A 306 21.47 -5.64 9.10
C GLU A 306 20.77 -5.21 10.39
N LYS A 307 21.49 -5.30 11.52
CA LYS A 307 21.21 -4.48 12.73
C LYS A 307 21.65 -3.02 12.58
N LEU A 308 21.57 -2.48 11.37
CA LEU A 308 21.84 -1.07 11.07
C LEU A 308 20.59 -0.23 11.29
N ASP A 309 20.81 1.05 11.54
CA ASP A 309 19.79 2.03 11.89
C ASP A 309 18.66 2.04 10.85
N GLN A 310 17.49 1.48 11.22
CA GLN A 310 16.33 1.32 10.34
C GLN A 310 15.89 2.67 9.75
N HIS A 311 16.08 3.76 10.50
CA HIS A 311 15.76 5.11 10.07
C HIS A 311 16.69 5.59 8.94
N ALA A 312 17.99 5.23 8.98
CA ALA A 312 18.93 5.52 7.91
C ALA A 312 18.60 4.72 6.63
N LEU A 313 18.26 3.44 6.78
CA LEU A 313 17.85 2.57 5.67
C LEU A 313 16.53 3.05 5.03
N GLU A 314 15.55 3.50 5.81
CA GLU A 314 14.32 4.11 5.28
C GLU A 314 14.57 5.42 4.53
N LYS A 315 15.48 6.26 5.04
CA LYS A 315 15.87 7.51 4.39
C LYS A 315 16.52 7.23 3.03
N GLU A 316 17.43 6.27 2.96
CA GLU A 316 18.04 5.85 1.70
C GLU A 316 17.01 5.33 0.70
N LEU A 317 16.02 4.54 1.15
CA LEU A 317 14.93 4.07 0.28
C LEU A 317 14.17 5.24 -0.33
N LYS A 318 13.76 6.21 0.49
CA LYS A 318 13.02 7.40 0.06
C LYS A 318 13.84 8.23 -0.93
N GLU A 319 15.14 8.39 -0.70
CA GLU A 319 16.06 9.09 -1.61
C GLU A 319 16.23 8.34 -2.95
N LYS A 320 16.43 7.02 -2.93
CA LYS A 320 16.56 6.19 -4.16
C LYS A 320 15.26 6.12 -4.95
N THR A 321 14.12 5.96 -4.28
CA THR A 321 12.79 5.98 -4.90
C THR A 321 12.49 7.35 -5.52
N ALA A 322 12.82 8.46 -4.84
CA ALA A 322 12.64 9.81 -5.39
C ALA A 322 13.54 10.05 -6.62
N ALA A 323 14.80 9.63 -6.57
CA ALA A 323 15.73 9.73 -7.69
C ALA A 323 15.25 8.93 -8.91
N PHE A 324 14.74 7.71 -8.70
CA PHE A 324 14.14 6.89 -9.76
C PHE A 324 12.90 7.56 -10.38
N HIS A 325 11.96 8.06 -9.57
CA HIS A 325 10.77 8.75 -10.08
C HIS A 325 11.14 10.01 -10.89
N TRP A 326 12.14 10.76 -10.43
CA TRP A 326 12.63 11.95 -11.14
C TRP A 326 13.24 11.58 -12.50
N ALA A 327 14.16 10.60 -12.53
CA ALA A 327 14.79 10.12 -13.77
C ALA A 327 13.77 9.55 -14.76
N MET A 328 12.81 8.75 -14.29
CA MET A 328 11.71 8.23 -15.11
C MET A 328 10.79 9.35 -15.63
N GLY A 329 10.59 10.41 -14.86
CA GLY A 329 9.91 11.63 -15.29
C GLY A 329 10.61 12.29 -16.47
N GLU A 330 11.91 12.56 -16.36
CA GLU A 330 12.71 13.13 -17.45
C GLU A 330 12.66 12.27 -18.71
N ILE A 331 12.92 10.96 -18.58
CA ILE A 331 12.86 9.98 -19.68
C ILE A 331 11.49 9.99 -20.36
N CYS A 332 10.38 10.03 -19.60
CA CYS A 332 9.03 10.09 -20.17
C CYS A 332 8.76 11.40 -20.92
N THR A 333 9.28 12.54 -20.43
CA THR A 333 9.15 13.82 -21.13
C THR A 333 9.93 13.84 -22.45
N GLU A 334 11.16 13.34 -22.45
CA GLU A 334 12.00 13.25 -23.65
C GLU A 334 11.44 12.24 -24.68
N LEU A 335 10.93 11.09 -24.25
CA LEU A 335 10.22 10.15 -25.14
C LEU A 335 8.99 10.81 -25.80
N SER A 336 8.25 11.62 -25.05
CA SER A 336 7.08 12.36 -25.55
C SER A 336 7.48 13.41 -26.59
N LEU A 337 8.55 14.17 -26.33
CA LEU A 337 9.11 15.16 -27.26
C LEU A 337 9.63 14.50 -28.55
N LEU A 338 10.34 13.36 -28.44
CA LEU A 338 10.80 12.58 -29.59
C LEU A 338 9.64 12.01 -30.40
N GLN A 339 8.57 11.54 -29.74
CA GLN A 339 7.36 11.07 -30.40
C GLN A 339 6.64 12.20 -31.17
N GLN A 340 6.52 13.39 -30.57
CA GLN A 340 5.97 14.58 -31.23
C GLN A 340 6.83 14.98 -32.45
N LYS A 341 8.16 15.04 -32.29
CA LYS A 341 9.12 15.35 -33.37
C LYS A 341 9.05 14.33 -34.51
N LYS A 342 8.94 13.03 -34.19
CA LYS A 342 8.74 11.93 -35.15
C LYS A 342 7.44 12.08 -35.94
N GLN A 343 6.35 12.45 -35.28
CA GLN A 343 5.08 12.73 -35.96
C GLN A 343 5.18 13.96 -36.88
N GLY A 344 5.77 15.07 -36.41
CA GLY A 344 6.01 16.28 -37.20
C GLY A 344 6.86 16.02 -38.45
N LEU A 345 7.96 15.26 -38.33
CA LEU A 345 8.79 14.85 -39.46
C LEU A 345 8.03 13.97 -40.46
N LYS A 346 7.21 13.02 -39.98
CA LYS A 346 6.33 12.21 -40.87
C LYS A 346 5.34 13.09 -41.63
N GLN A 347 4.69 14.05 -40.97
CA GLN A 347 3.77 15.00 -41.62
C GLN A 347 4.49 15.89 -42.65
N GLN A 348 5.66 16.43 -42.32
CA GLN A 348 6.48 17.23 -43.23
C GLN A 348 6.90 16.42 -44.47
N LEU A 349 7.28 15.16 -44.29
CA LEU A 349 7.67 14.25 -45.37
C LEU A 349 6.47 13.89 -46.27
N MET A 350 5.29 13.65 -45.70
CA MET A 350 4.04 13.49 -46.46
C MET A 350 3.68 14.76 -47.25
N ALA A 351 3.80 15.94 -46.64
CA ALA A 351 3.54 17.22 -47.30
C ALA A 351 4.51 17.48 -48.46
N MET A 352 5.80 17.14 -48.31
CA MET A 352 6.78 17.22 -49.41
C MET A 352 6.44 16.24 -50.54
N ARG A 353 6.08 14.99 -50.23
CA ARG A 353 5.63 14.00 -51.24
C ARG A 353 4.35 14.46 -51.96
N ALA A 354 3.40 15.09 -51.25
CA ALA A 354 2.18 15.64 -51.84
C ALA A 354 2.47 16.82 -52.79
N ARG A 355 3.39 17.72 -52.40
CA ARG A 355 3.85 18.82 -53.27
C ARG A 355 4.55 18.30 -54.53
N ALA A 356 5.46 17.33 -54.39
CA ALA A 356 6.13 16.70 -55.52
C ALA A 356 5.15 16.01 -56.49
N LYS A 357 4.08 15.38 -55.97
CA LYS A 357 3.00 14.82 -56.82
C LYS A 357 2.20 15.91 -57.55
N LYS A 358 1.89 17.04 -56.91
CA LYS A 358 1.20 18.17 -57.55
C LYS A 358 2.05 18.85 -58.63
N GLU A 359 3.37 18.91 -58.48
CA GLU A 359 4.29 19.43 -59.51
C GLU A 359 4.52 18.47 -60.70
N LEU A 360 4.09 17.21 -60.58
CA LEU A 360 4.19 16.19 -61.64
C LEU A 360 2.89 15.99 -62.44
N GLN A 361 1.79 16.63 -62.04
CA GLN A 361 0.58 16.72 -62.87
C GLN A 361 0.68 17.93 -63.82
N PRO A 362 0.46 17.76 -65.14
CA PRO A 362 0.36 18.90 -66.04
C PRO A 362 -0.88 19.72 -65.67
N ARG A 363 -0.76 21.06 -65.67
CA ARG A 363 -1.91 21.96 -65.51
C ARG A 363 -2.90 21.78 -66.67
N SER A 364 -3.96 21.02 -66.44
CA SER A 364 -5.15 21.01 -67.29
C SER A 364 -6.07 22.16 -66.88
N HIS A 365 -6.17 23.18 -67.75
CA HIS A 365 -7.18 24.24 -67.77
C HIS A 365 -7.49 25.02 -66.48
N ASP A 366 -7.01 26.26 -66.42
CA ASP A 366 -7.77 27.35 -65.81
C ASP A 366 -8.98 27.68 -66.71
N PRO A 367 -10.22 27.76 -66.19
CA PRO A 367 -11.30 28.50 -66.84
C PRO A 367 -11.21 29.97 -66.42
N MET A 368 -11.19 30.88 -67.41
CA MET A 368 -11.33 32.32 -67.15
C MET A 368 -12.69 32.60 -66.49
N GLN A 369 -12.68 33.08 -65.24
CA GLN A 369 -13.84 33.78 -64.69
C GLN A 369 -13.75 35.27 -65.02
N VAL A 370 -14.77 35.74 -65.75
CA VAL A 370 -14.97 37.14 -66.11
C VAL A 370 -15.55 37.89 -64.91
N SER A 371 -15.00 39.07 -64.62
CA SER A 371 -15.46 39.95 -63.55
C SER A 371 -16.89 40.47 -63.77
N GLY A 372 -17.68 40.51 -62.70
CA GLY A 372 -18.97 41.19 -62.62
C GLY A 372 -19.22 41.70 -61.18
N PRO A 373 -19.61 42.96 -60.95
CA PRO A 373 -19.53 43.57 -59.61
C PRO A 373 -20.86 43.65 -58.84
N GLY A 374 -20.77 43.67 -57.50
CA GLY A 374 -21.59 44.59 -56.67
C GLY A 374 -22.50 43.99 -55.59
N VAL A 375 -22.81 44.87 -54.63
CA VAL A 375 -23.96 44.86 -53.69
C VAL A 375 -23.86 44.03 -52.39
N THR A 376 -23.16 44.64 -51.41
CA THR A 376 -23.60 45.02 -50.03
C THR A 376 -24.53 44.16 -49.16
N SER A 377 -24.34 44.36 -47.84
CA SER A 377 -25.17 43.97 -46.67
C SER A 377 -24.91 42.56 -46.11
N GLY A 378 -24.74 42.34 -44.80
CA GLY A 378 -24.66 43.28 -43.67
C GLY A 378 -25.26 42.69 -42.39
N SER A 379 -24.56 42.82 -41.25
CA SER A 379 -24.99 42.39 -39.90
C SER A 379 -25.23 40.88 -39.70
N SER A 380 -25.16 40.30 -38.49
CA SER A 380 -24.80 40.86 -37.17
C SER A 380 -24.03 39.84 -36.33
N GLU A 381 -23.58 40.34 -35.19
CA GLU A 381 -23.27 39.64 -33.94
C GLU A 381 -24.03 38.31 -33.72
N ASP A 382 -23.36 37.32 -33.13
CA ASP A 382 -23.48 37.14 -31.68
C ASP A 382 -22.34 36.27 -31.10
N ALA A 383 -22.02 36.52 -29.84
CA ALA A 383 -21.08 35.74 -29.05
C ALA A 383 -21.85 34.83 -28.09
N ASP A 384 -21.37 33.61 -27.86
CA ASP A 384 -21.80 32.87 -26.67
C ASP A 384 -20.69 31.96 -26.10
N LEU A 385 -20.50 32.16 -24.79
CA LEU A 385 -19.71 31.42 -23.79
C LEU A 385 -20.66 31.14 -22.61
N PRO A 386 -20.27 30.38 -21.56
CA PRO A 386 -19.19 29.40 -21.48
C PRO A 386 -19.76 27.95 -21.44
N PRO A 387 -20.34 27.40 -20.34
CA PRO A 387 -20.09 27.59 -18.91
C PRO A 387 -18.92 26.73 -18.38
N GLN A 388 -18.49 26.99 -17.14
CA GLN A 388 -17.74 26.05 -16.29
C GLN A 388 -18.69 25.42 -15.25
N GLY A 389 -18.35 24.24 -14.76
CA GLY A 389 -18.91 23.62 -13.56
C GLY A 389 -18.45 22.16 -13.46
N GLY A 390 -17.92 21.66 -12.35
CA GLY A 390 -17.71 22.29 -11.04
C GLY A 390 -18.19 21.39 -9.91
N GLU A 391 -17.33 20.48 -9.47
CA GLU A 391 -17.22 19.93 -8.10
C GLU A 391 -15.80 19.35 -7.93
#